data_AF-A0A482D4G6-F1
#
_entry.id   AF-A0A482D4G6-F1
#
_cell.length_a   1.000
_cell.length_b   1.000
_cell.length_c   1.000
_cell.angle_alpha   90.00
_cell.angle_beta   90.00
_cell.angle_gamma   90.00
#
_symmetry.space_group_name_H-M   'P 1'
#
loop_
_entity.id
_entity.type
_entity.pdbx_description
1 polymer ?
#
loop_
_entity_poly.entity_id
_entity_poly.type
_entity_poly.pdbx_seq_one_letter_code
_entity_poly.pdbx_strand_id
1 'polypeptide(L)' 'MEHLQVIRNGIVFELEPEKEGGFTITVPSLPGCISYGKTIDEALEQIKDAMAGWVEVAKEEGIDIPDEVEKSLLVTR' A
#
# COMPACT_ATOMS: atom_id res chain seq x y z
N MET A 1 10.56 -10.21 -15.60
CA MET A 1 10.50 -9.20 -14.51
C MET A 1 10.01 -9.95 -13.29
N GLU A 2 10.77 -9.95 -12.22
CA GLU A 2 10.38 -10.61 -10.97
C GLU A 2 9.29 -9.76 -10.32
N HIS A 3 8.07 -10.27 -10.30
CA HIS A 3 6.96 -9.64 -9.62
C HIS A 3 6.92 -10.20 -8.20
N LEU A 4 7.10 -9.34 -7.20
CA LEU A 4 7.14 -9.74 -5.80
C LEU A 4 5.78 -9.45 -5.17
N GLN A 5 5.25 -10.40 -4.43
CA GLN A 5 4.03 -10.21 -3.65
C GLN A 5 4.32 -10.46 -2.18
N VAL A 6 3.88 -9.52 -1.34
CA VAL A 6 4.02 -9.58 0.11
C VAL A 6 2.63 -9.47 0.72
N ILE A 7 2.29 -10.39 1.62
CA ILE A 7 1.01 -10.37 2.34
C ILE A 7 1.29 -10.01 3.80
N ARG A 8 0.68 -8.93 4.30
CA ARG A 8 0.75 -8.54 5.72
C ARG A 8 -0.64 -8.18 6.23
N ASN A 9 -1.05 -8.78 7.35
CA ASN A 9 -2.37 -8.56 7.97
C ASN A 9 -3.56 -8.78 7.00
N GLY A 10 -3.41 -9.71 6.04
CA GLY A 10 -4.41 -9.96 4.99
C GLY A 10 -4.26 -9.07 3.76
N ILE A 11 -3.50 -7.97 3.84
CA ILE A 11 -3.30 -7.01 2.77
C ILE A 11 -2.22 -7.49 1.82
N VAL A 12 -2.55 -7.49 0.53
CA VAL A 12 -1.62 -7.82 -0.56
C VAL A 12 -0.90 -6.55 -1.02
N PHE A 13 0.42 -6.61 -1.01
CA PHE A 13 1.32 -5.61 -1.57
C PHE A 13 2.03 -6.20 -2.78
N GLU A 14 1.99 -5.49 -3.89
CA GLU A 14 2.71 -5.87 -5.11
C GLU A 14 3.92 -4.95 -5.25
N LEU A 15 5.10 -5.54 -5.48
CA LEU A 15 6.34 -4.81 -5.67
C LEU A 15 6.92 -5.12 -7.04
N GLU A 16 7.22 -4.05 -7.76
CA GLU A 16 7.84 -4.08 -9.08
C GLU A 16 9.23 -3.42 -8.99
N PRO A 17 10.31 -4.14 -9.32
CA PRO A 17 11.65 -3.56 -9.31
C PRO A 17 11.84 -2.56 -10.46
N GLU A 18 12.39 -1.39 -10.14
CA GLU A 18 12.63 -0.33 -11.11
C GLU A 18 13.99 -0.46 -11.79
N LYS A 19 14.10 0.01 -13.05
CA LYS A 19 15.34 -0.08 -13.85
C LYS A 19 16.53 0.63 -13.20
N GLU A 20 16.27 1.73 -12.50
CA GLU A 20 17.27 2.55 -11.82
C GLU A 20 17.52 2.08 -10.37
N GLY A 21 16.83 1.01 -9.94
CA GLY A 21 16.86 0.49 -8.59
C GLY A 21 15.69 0.96 -7.72
N GLY A 22 15.47 0.24 -6.62
CA GLY A 22 14.30 0.40 -5.78
C GLY A 22 13.08 -0.34 -6.31
N PHE A 23 11.94 -0.09 -5.67
CA PHE A 23 10.69 -0.80 -5.88
C PHE A 23 9.52 0.18 -5.92
N THR A 24 8.74 0.11 -7.00
CA THR A 24 7.38 0.62 -6.99
C THR A 24 6.51 -0.37 -6.25
N ILE A 25 5.67 0.13 -5.35
CA ILE A 25 4.76 -0.69 -4.53
C ILE A 25 3.33 -0.22 -4.73
N THR A 26 2.42 -1.18 -4.84
CA THR A 26 0.99 -0.92 -5.00
C THR A 26 0.17 -1.81 -4.05
N VAL A 27 -1.06 -1.38 -3.78
CA VAL A 27 -2.04 -2.15 -3.01
C VAL A 27 -3.25 -2.42 -3.90
N PRO A 28 -3.40 -3.61 -4.51
CA PRO A 28 -4.45 -3.88 -5.47
C PRO A 28 -5.87 -3.68 -4.93
N SER A 29 -6.07 -3.88 -3.62
CA SER A 29 -7.34 -3.63 -2.93
C SER A 29 -7.66 -2.14 -2.75
N LEU A 30 -6.70 -1.24 -2.99
CA LEU A 30 -6.83 0.22 -2.93
C LEU A 30 -6.39 0.84 -4.27
N PRO A 31 -7.27 0.85 -5.29
CA PRO A 31 -6.92 1.32 -6.62
C PRO A 31 -6.33 2.74 -6.61
N GLY A 32 -5.18 2.90 -7.25
CA GLY A 32 -4.45 4.17 -7.30
C GLY A 32 -3.55 4.45 -6.10
N CYS A 33 -3.55 3.60 -5.07
CA CYS A 33 -2.58 3.68 -3.96
C CYS A 33 -1.23 3.10 -4.41
N ILE A 34 -0.29 3.99 -4.73
CA ILE A 34 1.03 3.67 -5.28
C ILE A 34 2.08 4.46 -4.51
N SER A 35 3.22 3.83 -4.24
CA SER A 35 4.38 4.48 -3.64
C SER A 35 5.69 3.90 -4.18
N TYR A 36 6.82 4.39 -3.68
CA TYR A 36 8.15 3.94 -4.06
C TYR A 36 9.09 3.94 -2.85
N GLY A 37 10.06 3.02 -2.84
CA GLY A 37 11.20 3.06 -1.94
C GLY A 37 12.45 2.43 -2.56
N LYS A 38 13.65 2.82 -2.10
CA LYS A 38 14.91 2.24 -2.58
C LYS A 38 15.09 0.80 -2.12
N THR A 39 14.38 0.40 -1.07
CA THR A 39 14.34 -0.96 -0.53
C THR A 39 12.89 -1.41 -0.36
N ILE A 40 12.68 -2.73 -0.22
CA ILE A 40 11.36 -3.30 0.05
C ILE A 40 10.77 -2.74 1.36
N ASP A 41 11.60 -2.61 2.41
CA ASP A 41 11.14 -2.08 3.69
C ASP A 41 10.78 -0.60 3.61
N GLU A 42 11.56 0.21 2.89
CA GLU A 42 11.23 1.62 2.63
C GLU A 42 9.93 1.74 1.82
N ALA A 43 9.76 0.95 0.76
CA ALA A 43 8.54 0.95 -0.02
C ALA A 43 7.32 0.58 0.84
N LEU A 44 7.44 -0.44 1.70
CA LEU A 44 6.41 -0.85 2.65
C LEU A 44 6.13 0.18 3.76
N GLU A 45 7.08 1.03 4.11
CA GLU A 45 6.86 2.17 5.01
C GLU A 45 6.10 3.27 4.28
N GLN A 46 6.61 3.70 3.12
CA GLN A 46 6.03 4.77 2.33
C GLN A 46 4.61 4.48 1.83
N ILE A 47 4.28 3.22 1.53
CA ILE A 47 2.91 2.86 1.11
C ILE A 47 1.89 2.98 2.25
N LYS A 48 2.29 2.83 3.52
CA LYS A 48 1.36 2.94 4.66
C LYS A 48 0.80 4.36 4.79
N ASP A 49 1.65 5.36 4.57
CA ASP A 49 1.22 6.77 4.59
C ASP A 49 0.27 7.05 3.41
N ALA A 50 0.57 6.50 2.23
CA ALA A 50 -0.31 6.59 1.06
C ALA A 50 -1.66 5.89 1.30
N MET A 51 -1.68 4.75 1.99
CA MET A 51 -2.92 4.06 2.38
C MET A 51 -3.76 4.90 3.35
N ALA A 52 -3.13 5.57 4.32
CA ALA A 52 -3.82 6.44 5.25
C ALA A 52 -4.52 7.59 4.51
N GLY A 53 -3.81 8.29 3.62
CA GLY A 53 -4.39 9.36 2.81
C GLY A 53 -5.48 8.87 1.85
N TRP A 54 -5.31 7.68 1.25
CA TRP A 54 -6.34 7.05 0.42
C TRP A 54 -7.62 6.81 1.22
N VAL A 55 -7.50 6.29 2.45
CA VAL A 55 -8.64 6.01 3.33
C VAL A 55 -9.34 7.28 3.79
N GLU A 56 -8.60 8.37 4.04
CA GLU A 56 -9.20 9.67 4.35
C GLU A 56 -10.09 10.16 3.21
N VAL A 57 -9.57 10.17 1.97
CA VAL A 57 -10.35 10.57 0.78
C VAL A 57 -11.52 9.62 0.53
N ALA A 58 -11.32 8.31 0.68
CA ALA A 58 -12.39 7.32 0.50
C ALA A 58 -13.56 7.56 1.46
N LYS A 59 -13.29 7.95 2.71
CA LYS A 59 -14.34 8.31 3.68
C LYS A 59 -15.10 9.57 3.28
N GLU A 60 -14.42 10.58 2.75
CA GLU A 60 -15.05 11.83 2.28
C GLU A 60 -15.94 11.59 1.06
N GLU A 61 -15.50 10.73 0.14
CA GLU A 61 -16.19 10.41 -1.11
C GLU A 61 -17.22 9.26 -0.97
N GLY A 62 -17.33 8.63 0.21
CA GLY A 62 -18.24 7.51 0.45
C GLY A 62 -17.87 6.22 -0.30
N ILE A 63 -16.57 6.03 -0.57
CA ILE A 63 -16.02 4.82 -1.19
C ILE A 63 -15.85 3.74 -0.13
N ASP A 64 -16.30 2.52 -0.42
CA ASP A 64 -16.11 1.36 0.45
C ASP A 64 -14.62 1.06 0.69
N ILE A 65 -14.25 0.91 1.95
CA ILE A 65 -12.88 0.58 2.38
C ILE A 65 -12.83 -0.89 2.78
N PRO A 66 -11.85 -1.67 2.30
CA PRO A 66 -11.67 -3.05 2.75
C PRO A 66 -11.44 -3.15 4.27
N ASP A 67 -12.17 -4.05 4.94
CA ASP A 67 -12.07 -4.33 6.39
C ASP A 67 -10.62 -4.50 6.89
N GLU A 68 -9.79 -5.22 6.13
CA GLU A 68 -8.38 -5.48 6.45
C GLU A 68 -7.55 -4.19 6.52
N VAL A 69 -7.83 -3.24 5.62
CA VAL A 69 -7.16 -1.94 5.54
C VAL A 69 -7.62 -1.08 6.71
N GLU A 70 -8.93 -1.02 6.97
CA GLU A 70 -9.46 -0.27 8.09
C GLU A 70 -8.89 -0.77 9.43
N LYS A 71 -8.90 -2.10 9.65
CA LYS A 71 -8.31 -2.72 10.83
C LYS A 71 -6.81 -2.42 10.95
N SER A 72 -6.06 -2.52 9.86
CA SER A 72 -4.61 -2.28 9.86
C SER A 72 -4.23 -0.84 10.21
N LEU A 73 -5.08 0.15 9.88
CA LEU A 73 -4.82 1.55 10.23
C LEU A 73 -5.26 1.89 11.66
N LEU A 74 -6.31 1.22 12.17
CA LEU A 74 -6.82 1.42 13.54
C LEU A 74 -5.83 0.97 14.63
N VAL A 75 -4.92 0.02 14.36
CA VAL A 75 -3.94 -0.47 15.36
C VAL A 75 -2.79 0.49 15.65
N THR A 76 -2.69 1.60 14.91
CA THR A 76 -1.56 2.55 15.02
C THR A 76 -1.94 3.84 15.76
N ARG A 77 -3.11 3.88 16.41
CA ARG A 77 -3.62 5.04 17.17
C ARG A 77 -3.98 4.67 18.61
#